data_AF-A0A941HUL6-F1
#
_entry.id   AF-A0A941HUL6-F1
#
_cell.length_a   1.000
_cell.length_b   1.000
_cell.length_c   1.000
_cell.angle_alpha   90.00
_cell.angle_beta   90.00
_cell.angle_gamma   90.00
#
_symmetry.space_group_name_H-M   'P 1'
#
loop_
_entity.id
_entity.type
_entity.pdbx_description
1 polymer ?
#
loop_
_entity_poly.entity_id
_entity_poly.type
_entity_poly.pdbx_seq_one_letter_code
_entity_poly.pdbx_strand_id
1 'polypeptide(L)'
;MILILFTGCSETETHGPNNSKKISESLNKNTTENEYSINYSGPISFEVNEQEFQIIPVLNPILEYIQEVEKSDEDYKGLFRSMVVEPFREEAFGKDGGLWLRDRYSFEAPRNSEQLQESIKTLDQDFEHLSLLIKETIEKSANLLPGGNTKIYIFPFNPDQFNSIRQMSGVTAFGTSNQIIVMHIAPHHYDEDMLKYATAHEYHHIVHFEKNENRDLFDYVLSEGKADSFANIMIPHFEAP
;
A
#
# COMPACT_ATOMS: atom_id res chain seq x y z
N MET A 1 31.12 21.96 -10.59
CA MET A 1 31.07 22.69 -11.88
C MET A 1 31.56 21.73 -12.96
N ILE A 2 30.64 21.07 -13.65
CA ILE A 2 30.92 20.11 -14.73
C ILE A 2 30.23 20.64 -15.98
N LEU A 3 31.00 20.63 -17.07
CA LEU A 3 30.82 21.37 -18.30
C LEU A 3 29.87 20.62 -19.25
N ILE A 4 28.87 21.32 -19.79
CA ILE A 4 27.98 20.84 -20.86
C ILE A 4 28.65 21.12 -22.20
N LEU A 5 28.64 20.16 -23.12
CA LEU A 5 28.96 20.35 -24.54
C LEU A 5 27.76 19.91 -25.39
N PHE A 6 27.09 20.89 -25.99
CA PHE A 6 26.19 20.70 -27.14
C PHE A 6 27.02 20.78 -28.42
N THR A 7 26.83 19.83 -29.33
CA THR A 7 27.22 19.99 -30.74
C THR A 7 26.01 19.65 -31.61
N GLY A 8 25.45 20.67 -32.24
CA GLY A 8 24.60 20.52 -33.41
C GLY A 8 25.43 20.53 -34.69
N CYS A 9 24.89 19.93 -35.75
CA CYS A 9 25.17 20.30 -37.13
C CYS A 9 23.92 20.05 -37.97
N SER A 10 23.46 21.10 -38.64
CA SER A 10 22.49 21.12 -39.74
C SER A 10 23.21 20.95 -41.08
N GLU A 11 22.52 20.41 -42.11
CA GLU A 11 22.12 21.17 -43.32
C GLU A 11 21.48 20.27 -44.42
N THR A 12 20.34 20.78 -44.94
CA THR A 12 19.77 20.82 -46.32
C THR A 12 19.71 19.55 -47.17
N GLU A 13 18.53 19.02 -47.54
CA GLU A 13 17.49 19.45 -48.52
C GLU A 13 17.78 19.15 -50.01
N THR A 14 16.91 18.34 -50.65
CA THR A 14 16.49 18.47 -52.07
C THR A 14 15.06 17.91 -52.29
N HIS A 15 14.18 18.75 -52.89
CA HIS A 15 12.80 18.55 -53.42
C HIS A 15 12.65 17.40 -54.45
N GLY A 16 11.47 16.82 -54.79
CA GLY A 16 10.00 17.04 -54.59
C GLY A 16 9.24 15.87 -55.32
N PRO A 17 7.97 15.96 -55.81
CA PRO A 17 6.83 16.84 -55.52
C PRO A 17 5.48 16.10 -55.18
N ASN A 18 4.53 16.85 -54.61
CA ASN A 18 3.05 16.79 -54.65
C ASN A 18 2.29 15.43 -54.70
N ASN A 19 1.43 15.21 -53.69
CA ASN A 19 -0.02 15.16 -53.95
C ASN A 19 -0.87 15.43 -52.69
N SER A 20 -1.81 16.38 -52.79
CA SER A 20 -2.77 16.69 -51.74
C SER A 20 -3.90 15.67 -51.73
N LYS A 21 -4.30 15.18 -50.55
CA LYS A 21 -5.71 14.87 -50.28
C LYS A 21 -5.99 14.95 -48.78
N LYS A 22 -6.68 16.02 -48.41
CA LYS A 22 -7.41 16.19 -47.17
C LYS A 22 -8.62 15.24 -47.25
N ILE A 23 -8.67 14.22 -46.41
CA ILE A 23 -9.92 13.58 -45.99
C ILE A 23 -9.86 13.51 -44.47
N SER A 24 -10.66 14.37 -43.87
CA SER A 24 -11.11 14.38 -42.49
C SER A 24 -12.01 13.18 -42.19
N GLU A 25 -12.10 12.83 -40.90
CA GLU A 25 -13.04 11.88 -40.27
C GLU A 25 -12.66 10.40 -40.50
N SER A 26 -12.34 9.58 -39.49
CA SER A 26 -12.92 9.48 -38.15
C SER A 26 -11.88 8.99 -37.12
N LEU A 27 -11.55 9.83 -36.12
CA LEU A 27 -11.13 9.34 -34.81
C LEU A 27 -12.38 9.32 -33.93
N ASN A 28 -13.12 8.23 -34.00
CA ASN A 28 -14.00 7.81 -32.91
C ASN A 28 -13.39 6.53 -32.33
N LYS A 29 -12.31 6.70 -31.54
CA LYS A 29 -12.07 5.78 -30.43
C LYS A 29 -12.86 6.33 -29.26
N ASN A 30 -14.15 6.02 -29.24
CA ASN A 30 -14.84 5.87 -27.97
C ASN A 30 -14.21 4.64 -27.30
N THR A 31 -13.11 4.85 -26.59
CA THR A 31 -12.67 3.91 -25.59
C THR A 31 -13.49 4.27 -24.36
N THR A 32 -14.67 3.68 -24.24
CA THR A 32 -15.23 3.40 -22.91
C THR A 32 -14.15 2.62 -22.18
N GLU A 33 -13.38 3.30 -21.34
CA GLU A 33 -12.60 2.67 -20.29
C GLU A 33 -13.58 1.78 -19.53
N ASN A 34 -13.36 0.48 -19.59
CA ASN A 34 -14.10 -0.45 -18.74
C ASN A 34 -13.71 -0.09 -17.31
N GLU A 35 -14.64 0.52 -16.58
CA GLU A 35 -14.56 0.73 -15.15
C GLU A 35 -14.15 -0.59 -14.49
N TYR A 36 -12.99 -0.60 -13.83
CA TYR A 36 -12.46 -1.81 -13.22
C TYR A 36 -13.34 -2.19 -12.02
N SER A 37 -13.86 -3.41 -12.01
CA SER A 37 -14.61 -3.93 -10.86
C SER A 37 -13.69 -4.76 -9.98
N ILE A 38 -13.67 -4.43 -8.69
CA ILE A 38 -12.92 -5.16 -7.66
C ILE A 38 -13.55 -6.54 -7.44
N ASN A 39 -12.72 -7.59 -7.46
CA ASN A 39 -13.15 -8.96 -7.21
C ASN A 39 -13.22 -9.25 -5.70
N TYR A 40 -12.25 -8.71 -4.94
CA TYR A 40 -12.14 -8.89 -3.49
C TYR A 40 -12.51 -7.60 -2.76
N SER A 41 -13.79 -7.49 -2.41
CA SER A 41 -14.36 -6.35 -1.68
C SER A 41 -14.63 -6.63 -0.20
N GLY A 42 -14.35 -7.86 0.26
CA GLY A 42 -14.68 -8.31 1.61
C GLY A 42 -13.52 -9.02 2.32
N PRO A 43 -13.65 -9.24 3.65
CA PRO A 43 -12.59 -9.84 4.45
C PRO A 43 -12.41 -11.33 4.17
N ILE A 44 -11.16 -11.80 4.16
CA ILE A 44 -10.83 -13.22 4.33
C ILE A 44 -10.64 -13.47 5.82
N SER A 45 -11.48 -14.34 6.40
CA SER A 45 -11.44 -14.69 7.82
C SER A 45 -10.89 -16.10 8.04
N PHE A 46 -10.12 -16.29 9.11
CA PHE A 46 -9.61 -17.59 9.54
C PHE A 46 -9.36 -17.61 11.05
N GLU A 47 -9.17 -18.80 11.61
CA GLU A 47 -8.96 -19.00 13.05
C GLU A 47 -7.67 -19.77 13.33
N VAL A 48 -6.96 -19.37 14.39
CA VAL A 48 -5.77 -20.09 14.91
C VAL A 48 -5.85 -20.11 16.43
N ASN A 49 -5.96 -21.30 17.04
CA ASN A 49 -6.02 -21.46 18.50
C ASN A 49 -7.01 -20.51 19.20
N GLU A 50 -8.27 -20.50 18.74
CA GLU A 50 -9.36 -19.66 19.28
C GLU A 50 -9.20 -18.14 19.03
N GLN A 51 -8.17 -17.72 18.27
CA GLN A 51 -8.01 -16.34 17.81
C GLN A 51 -8.59 -16.19 16.41
N GLU A 52 -9.44 -15.19 16.21
CA GLU A 52 -9.99 -14.85 14.90
C GLU A 52 -9.12 -13.80 14.19
N PHE A 53 -8.85 -14.03 12.91
CA PHE A 53 -8.09 -13.12 12.05
C PHE A 53 -8.91 -12.70 10.85
N GLN A 54 -8.80 -11.44 10.45
CA GLN A 54 -9.43 -10.89 9.24
C GLN A 54 -8.42 -10.13 8.40
N ILE A 55 -8.26 -10.51 7.13
CA ILE A 55 -7.48 -9.77 6.13
C ILE A 55 -8.47 -8.96 5.28
N ILE A 56 -8.39 -7.64 5.32
CA ILE A 56 -9.39 -6.70 4.79
C ILE A 56 -8.75 -5.86 3.69
N PRO A 57 -9.17 -6.00 2.42
CA PRO A 57 -8.71 -5.15 1.33
C PRO A 57 -9.38 -3.77 1.40
N VAL A 58 -8.59 -2.69 1.45
CA VAL A 58 -9.09 -1.30 1.41
C VAL A 58 -8.88 -0.73 0.00
N LEU A 59 -9.53 -1.35 -0.98
CA LEU A 59 -9.38 -1.00 -2.40
C LEU A 59 -10.51 -0.10 -2.91
N ASN A 60 -11.76 -0.44 -2.60
CA ASN A 60 -12.95 0.27 -3.08
C ASN A 60 -12.94 1.78 -2.74
N PRO A 61 -12.70 2.20 -1.47
CA PRO A 61 -12.72 3.63 -1.14
C PRO A 61 -11.67 4.43 -1.93
N ILE A 62 -10.54 3.80 -2.27
CA ILE A 62 -9.46 4.45 -3.02
C ILE A 62 -9.80 4.51 -4.51
N LEU A 63 -10.44 3.48 -5.05
CA LEU A 63 -10.94 3.49 -6.42
C LEU A 63 -12.01 4.57 -6.61
N GLU A 64 -12.94 4.70 -5.67
CA GLU A 64 -13.94 5.79 -5.66
C GLU A 64 -13.28 7.17 -5.56
N TYR A 65 -12.24 7.30 -4.73
CA TYR A 65 -11.44 8.52 -4.65
C TYR A 65 -10.81 8.91 -6.00
N ILE A 66 -10.23 7.94 -6.73
CA ILE A 66 -9.63 8.17 -8.05
C ILE A 66 -10.68 8.75 -9.01
N GLN A 67 -11.87 8.15 -9.05
CA GLN A 67 -12.96 8.60 -9.90
C GLN A 67 -13.43 10.02 -9.58
N GLU A 68 -13.41 10.44 -8.32
CA GLU A 68 -13.79 11.80 -7.92
C GLU A 68 -12.72 12.83 -8.26
N VAL A 69 -11.43 12.52 -8.05
CA VAL A 69 -10.32 13.44 -8.38
C VAL A 69 -10.21 13.68 -9.88
N GLU A 70 -10.52 12.68 -10.71
CA GLU A 70 -10.55 12.84 -12.17
C GLU A 70 -11.63 13.83 -12.65
N LYS A 71 -12.68 14.08 -11.85
CA LYS A 71 -13.71 15.08 -12.15
C LYS A 71 -13.26 16.51 -11.81
N SER A 72 -12.41 16.67 -10.80
CA SER A 72 -11.81 17.95 -10.38
C SER A 72 -10.65 17.73 -9.40
N ASP A 73 -9.47 18.27 -9.71
CA ASP A 73 -8.24 18.12 -8.89
C ASP A 73 -8.06 19.23 -7.83
N GLU A 74 -9.01 20.17 -7.69
CA GLU A 74 -8.80 21.36 -6.84
C GLU A 74 -8.65 21.04 -5.33
N ASP A 75 -9.15 19.89 -4.85
CA ASP A 75 -9.04 19.46 -3.44
C ASP A 75 -8.83 17.94 -3.28
N TYR A 76 -7.90 17.35 -4.04
CA TYR A 76 -7.60 15.90 -3.94
C TYR A 76 -7.20 15.47 -2.51
N LYS A 77 -6.53 16.34 -1.73
CA LYS A 77 -6.18 16.04 -0.33
C LYS A 77 -7.41 15.93 0.57
N GLY A 78 -8.34 16.87 0.47
CA GLY A 78 -9.60 16.84 1.21
C GLY A 78 -10.47 15.65 0.82
N LEU A 79 -10.50 15.31 -0.47
CA LEU A 79 -11.19 14.12 -0.97
C LEU A 79 -10.59 12.84 -0.40
N PHE A 80 -9.27 12.62 -0.53
CA PHE A 80 -8.63 11.40 0.01
C PHE A 80 -8.88 11.25 1.50
N ARG A 81 -8.77 12.35 2.26
CA ARG A 81 -9.05 12.33 3.69
C ARG A 81 -10.48 11.92 4.00
N SER A 82 -11.46 12.52 3.34
CA SER A 82 -12.88 12.30 3.63
C SER A 82 -13.42 10.96 3.10
N MET A 83 -12.88 10.45 2.00
CA MET A 83 -13.34 9.21 1.35
C MET A 83 -12.57 7.97 1.81
N VAL A 84 -11.29 8.11 2.17
CA VAL A 84 -10.43 6.97 2.52
C VAL A 84 -10.01 7.00 3.99
N VAL A 85 -9.35 8.08 4.42
CA VAL A 85 -8.68 8.10 5.74
C VAL A 85 -9.69 8.13 6.89
N GLU A 86 -10.69 9.03 6.87
CA GLU A 86 -11.67 9.12 7.96
C GLU A 86 -12.57 7.88 8.05
N PRO A 87 -13.14 7.34 6.95
CA PRO A 87 -13.96 6.13 7.04
C PRO A 87 -13.17 4.94 7.59
N PHE A 88 -11.94 4.72 7.09
CA PHE A 88 -11.04 3.69 7.64
C PHE A 88 -10.76 3.93 9.13
N ARG A 89 -10.40 5.15 9.52
CA ARG A 89 -10.10 5.50 10.91
C ARG A 89 -11.28 5.19 11.82
N GLU A 90 -12.49 5.60 11.44
CA GLU A 90 -13.69 5.37 12.25
C GLU A 90 -14.04 3.88 12.34
N GLU A 91 -13.89 3.13 11.26
CA GLU A 91 -14.12 1.69 11.24
C GLU A 91 -13.12 0.93 12.13
N ALA A 92 -11.83 1.26 12.00
CA ALA A 92 -10.75 0.55 12.67
C ALA A 92 -10.59 0.98 14.14
N PHE A 93 -10.73 2.28 14.44
CA PHE A 93 -10.40 2.84 15.75
C PHE A 93 -11.59 3.47 16.49
N GLY A 94 -12.77 3.51 15.87
CA GLY A 94 -13.94 4.20 16.41
C GLY A 94 -13.91 5.70 16.18
N LYS A 95 -15.05 6.37 16.47
CA LYS A 95 -15.29 7.78 16.15
C LYS A 95 -14.21 8.74 16.67
N ASP A 96 -13.65 8.48 17.85
CA ASP A 96 -12.65 9.34 18.50
C ASP A 96 -11.23 8.77 18.45
N GLY A 97 -11.02 7.58 17.89
CA GLY A 97 -9.73 6.90 17.83
C GLY A 97 -8.91 7.21 16.57
N GLY A 98 -7.61 6.93 16.58
CA GLY A 98 -6.78 6.97 15.37
C GLY A 98 -6.60 8.36 14.71
N LEU A 99 -6.85 9.46 15.42
CA LEU A 99 -6.78 10.82 14.86
C LEU A 99 -5.40 11.16 14.24
N TRP A 100 -4.34 10.55 14.76
CA TRP A 100 -2.96 10.69 14.29
C TRP A 100 -2.73 10.13 12.88
N LEU A 101 -3.63 9.31 12.34
CA LEU A 101 -3.54 8.80 10.96
C LEU A 101 -3.60 9.92 9.92
N ARG A 102 -4.27 11.04 10.23
CA ARG A 102 -4.42 12.19 9.34
C ARG A 102 -3.09 12.83 8.93
N ASP A 103 -2.12 12.78 9.85
CA ASP A 103 -0.81 13.39 9.68
C ASP A 103 0.28 12.34 9.40
N ARG A 104 -0.11 11.07 9.28
CA ARG A 104 0.84 9.98 9.02
C ARG A 104 1.24 9.98 7.56
N TYR A 105 2.54 9.91 7.31
CA TYR A 105 3.11 9.90 5.97
C TYR A 105 2.55 8.80 5.04
N SER A 106 2.25 7.60 5.57
CA SER A 106 1.66 6.52 4.76
C SER A 106 0.22 6.81 4.28
N PHE A 107 -0.45 7.81 4.86
CA PHE A 107 -1.78 8.27 4.48
C PHE A 107 -1.75 9.63 3.78
N GLU A 108 -0.60 10.02 3.23
CA GLU A 108 -0.53 11.16 2.33
C GLU A 108 -1.35 10.89 1.05
N ALA A 109 -2.16 11.86 0.64
CA ALA A 109 -3.03 11.72 -0.53
C ALA A 109 -2.21 11.53 -1.82
N PRO A 110 -2.46 10.46 -2.59
CA PRO A 110 -1.80 10.20 -3.86
C PRO A 110 -2.33 11.11 -4.97
N ARG A 111 -1.42 11.67 -5.77
CA ARG A 111 -1.71 12.46 -6.99
C ARG A 111 -1.70 11.61 -8.25
N ASN A 112 -0.87 10.57 -8.29
CA ASN A 112 -0.71 9.73 -9.46
C ASN A 112 -1.81 8.66 -9.54
N SER A 113 -3.01 9.10 -9.96
CA SER A 113 -4.21 8.25 -10.06
C SER A 113 -4.03 7.06 -10.99
N GLU A 114 -3.34 7.23 -12.12
CA GLU A 114 -3.11 6.16 -13.10
C GLU A 114 -2.30 5.00 -12.48
N GLN A 115 -1.17 5.31 -11.83
CA GLN A 115 -0.35 4.27 -11.17
C GLN A 115 -1.05 3.67 -9.95
N LEU A 116 -1.85 4.47 -9.24
CA LEU A 116 -2.62 3.97 -8.11
C LEU A 116 -3.71 2.99 -8.57
N GLN A 117 -4.40 3.30 -9.66
CA GLN A 117 -5.41 2.42 -10.25
C GLN A 117 -4.81 1.08 -10.72
N GLU A 118 -3.65 1.10 -11.38
CA GLU A 118 -2.97 -0.13 -11.79
C GLU A 118 -2.48 -0.94 -10.56
N SER A 119 -2.02 -0.25 -9.51
CA SER A 119 -1.66 -0.90 -8.23
C SER A 119 -2.88 -1.57 -7.58
N ILE A 120 -4.03 -0.89 -7.55
CA ILE A 120 -5.28 -1.46 -7.02
C ILE A 120 -5.67 -2.71 -7.79
N LYS A 121 -5.66 -2.65 -9.12
CA LYS A 121 -5.99 -3.79 -9.98
C LYS A 121 -5.05 -4.96 -9.75
N THR A 122 -3.75 -4.71 -9.65
CA THR A 122 -2.77 -5.78 -9.43
C THR A 122 -2.92 -6.39 -8.04
N LEU A 123 -3.15 -5.58 -7.00
CA LEU A 123 -3.42 -6.09 -5.66
C LEU A 123 -4.71 -6.92 -5.60
N ASP A 124 -5.78 -6.48 -6.26
CA ASP A 124 -7.03 -7.23 -6.32
C ASP A 124 -6.84 -8.59 -7.01
N GLN A 125 -6.06 -8.63 -8.10
CA GLN A 125 -5.75 -9.88 -8.81
C GLN A 125 -4.87 -10.83 -7.98
N ASP A 126 -3.94 -10.29 -7.20
CA ASP A 126 -2.98 -11.06 -6.39
C ASP A 126 -3.46 -11.30 -4.95
N PHE A 127 -4.65 -10.80 -4.59
CA PHE A 127 -5.12 -10.74 -3.21
C PHE A 127 -5.19 -12.11 -2.53
N GLU A 128 -5.55 -13.16 -3.27
CA GLU A 128 -5.62 -14.53 -2.76
C GLU A 128 -4.24 -15.07 -2.36
N HIS A 129 -3.25 -14.89 -3.24
CA HIS A 129 -1.86 -15.31 -2.98
C HIS A 129 -1.26 -14.51 -1.82
N LEU A 130 -1.43 -13.19 -1.83
CA LEU A 130 -1.00 -12.30 -0.77
C LEU A 130 -1.62 -12.68 0.59
N SER A 131 -2.92 -12.98 0.60
CA SER A 131 -3.63 -13.40 1.81
C SER A 131 -3.17 -14.76 2.30
N LEU A 132 -2.77 -15.67 1.41
CA LEU A 132 -2.18 -16.96 1.78
C LEU A 132 -0.83 -16.76 2.51
N LEU A 133 0.05 -15.92 1.98
CA LEU A 133 1.35 -15.61 2.60
C LEU A 133 1.20 -15.00 4.00
N ILE A 134 0.27 -14.04 4.15
CA ILE A 134 -0.05 -13.42 5.44
C ILE A 134 -0.62 -14.48 6.39
N LYS A 135 -1.60 -15.26 5.95
CA LYS A 135 -2.25 -16.30 6.76
C LYS A 135 -1.25 -17.32 7.29
N GLU A 136 -0.42 -17.91 6.43
CA GLU A 136 0.58 -18.90 6.85
C GLU A 136 1.58 -18.32 7.87
N THR A 137 1.94 -17.05 7.70
CA THR A 137 2.84 -16.36 8.62
C THR A 137 2.18 -16.11 9.97
N ILE A 138 0.92 -15.66 9.98
CA ILE A 138 0.12 -15.48 11.20
C ILE A 138 -0.10 -16.81 11.90
N GLU A 139 -0.41 -17.89 11.17
CA GLU A 139 -0.56 -19.23 11.75
C GLU A 139 0.70 -19.67 12.50
N LYS A 140 1.88 -19.51 11.89
CA LYS A 140 3.16 -19.80 12.56
C LYS A 140 3.38 -18.90 13.77
N SER A 141 3.14 -17.60 13.62
CA SER A 141 3.37 -16.60 14.67
C SER A 141 2.46 -16.82 15.87
N ALA A 142 1.16 -17.02 15.65
CA ALA A 142 0.15 -17.23 16.70
C ALA A 142 0.25 -18.59 17.40
N ASN A 143 0.84 -19.60 16.75
CA ASN A 143 1.19 -20.86 17.39
C ASN A 143 2.36 -20.72 18.37
N LEU A 144 3.30 -19.82 18.09
CA LEU A 144 4.48 -19.59 18.93
C LEU A 144 4.24 -18.54 20.01
N LEU A 145 3.48 -17.49 19.69
CA LEU A 145 3.16 -16.38 20.56
C LEU A 145 1.65 -16.08 20.46
N PRO A 146 0.80 -16.77 21.25
CA PRO A 146 -0.64 -16.52 21.21
C PRO A 146 -1.00 -15.08 21.57
N GLY A 147 -1.89 -14.49 20.79
CA GLY A 147 -2.39 -13.12 20.92
C GLY A 147 -3.91 -13.05 21.06
N GLY A 148 -4.51 -11.99 20.51
CA GLY A 148 -5.96 -11.82 20.44
C GLY A 148 -6.46 -11.63 19.01
N ASN A 149 -7.78 -11.53 18.86
CA ASN A 149 -8.44 -11.35 17.56
C ASN A 149 -7.88 -10.12 16.84
N THR A 150 -7.50 -10.29 15.57
CA THR A 150 -6.68 -9.31 14.85
C THR A 150 -7.28 -8.98 13.49
N LYS A 151 -7.30 -7.68 13.16
CA LYS A 151 -7.64 -7.19 11.82
C LYS A 151 -6.38 -6.71 11.10
N ILE A 152 -6.24 -7.11 9.84
CA ILE A 152 -5.12 -6.77 8.97
C ILE A 152 -5.68 -6.02 7.76
N TYR A 153 -5.45 -4.72 7.68
CA TYR A 153 -5.92 -3.88 6.59
C TYR A 153 -4.86 -3.73 5.51
N ILE A 154 -5.22 -4.02 4.26
CA ILE A 154 -4.32 -4.00 3.11
C ILE A 154 -4.65 -2.80 2.23
N PHE A 155 -3.69 -1.88 2.10
CA PHE A 155 -3.74 -0.70 1.26
C PHE A 155 -2.77 -0.83 0.08
N PRO A 156 -3.10 -0.28 -1.10
CA PRO A 156 -2.08 0.02 -2.10
C PRO A 156 -1.11 1.07 -1.54
N PHE A 157 0.18 0.89 -1.84
CA PHE A 157 1.17 1.90 -1.54
C PHE A 157 0.92 3.17 -2.37
N ASN A 158 1.18 4.35 -1.78
CA ASN A 158 1.12 5.61 -2.53
C ASN A 158 2.22 5.66 -3.62
N PRO A 159 1.89 5.67 -4.92
CA PRO A 159 2.88 5.64 -6.00
C PRO A 159 3.79 6.89 -6.05
N ASP A 160 3.38 8.01 -5.45
CA ASP A 160 4.22 9.22 -5.37
C ASP A 160 5.43 9.05 -4.44
N GLN A 161 5.41 8.01 -3.59
CA GLN A 161 6.42 7.75 -2.56
C GLN A 161 7.43 6.67 -2.99
N PHE A 162 7.79 6.64 -4.28
CA PHE A 162 8.63 5.60 -4.91
C PHE A 162 9.96 5.29 -4.20
N ASN A 163 10.64 6.29 -3.63
CA ASN A 163 11.89 6.04 -2.90
C ASN A 163 11.66 5.17 -1.66
N SER A 164 10.53 5.37 -0.96
CA SER A 164 10.15 4.58 0.21
C SER A 164 9.80 3.15 -0.20
N ILE A 165 9.07 2.97 -1.30
CA ILE A 165 8.76 1.65 -1.88
C ILE A 165 10.05 0.84 -2.09
N ARG A 166 11.07 1.45 -2.69
CA ARG A 166 12.33 0.77 -2.99
C ARG A 166 13.15 0.45 -1.74
N GLN A 167 13.16 1.35 -0.76
CA GLN A 167 13.91 1.13 0.48
C GLN A 167 13.28 0.04 1.35
N MET A 168 11.96 -0.08 1.34
CA MET A 168 11.21 -1.02 2.18
C MET A 168 10.84 -2.32 1.44
N SER A 169 11.48 -2.62 0.32
CA SER A 169 11.17 -3.79 -0.53
C SER A 169 9.67 -3.98 -0.79
N GLY A 170 8.98 -2.86 -1.07
CA GLY A 170 7.58 -2.82 -1.46
C GLY A 170 6.55 -3.04 -0.35
N VAL A 171 6.95 -3.22 0.91
CA VAL A 171 6.01 -3.42 2.04
C VAL A 171 6.33 -2.46 3.17
N THR A 172 5.33 -1.68 3.60
CA THR A 172 5.38 -0.99 4.90
C THR A 172 4.19 -1.40 5.73
N ALA A 173 4.40 -1.52 7.03
CA ALA A 173 3.35 -1.93 7.93
C ALA A 173 3.45 -1.21 9.27
N PHE A 174 2.39 -1.32 10.07
CA PHE A 174 2.41 -0.98 11.48
C PHE A 174 1.30 -1.70 12.23
N GLY A 175 1.62 -2.13 13.44
CA GLY A 175 0.68 -2.62 14.44
C GLY A 175 0.19 -1.49 15.35
N THR A 176 -0.96 -1.71 15.98
CA THR A 176 -1.51 -0.81 16.99
C THR A 176 -1.97 -1.60 18.21
N SER A 177 -2.12 -0.92 19.35
CA SER A 177 -2.60 -1.53 20.60
C SER A 177 -4.01 -2.11 20.54
N ASN A 178 -4.74 -1.90 19.44
CA ASN A 178 -6.13 -2.35 19.26
C ASN A 178 -6.22 -3.65 18.45
N GLN A 179 -5.14 -4.44 18.38
CA GLN A 179 -5.05 -5.64 17.53
C GLN A 179 -5.31 -5.36 16.05
N ILE A 180 -4.74 -4.26 15.57
CA ILE A 180 -4.86 -3.86 14.16
C ILE A 180 -3.48 -3.76 13.57
N ILE A 181 -3.29 -4.43 12.44
CA ILE A 181 -2.13 -4.28 11.56
C ILE A 181 -2.62 -3.57 10.30
N VAL A 182 -1.86 -2.58 9.83
CA VAL A 182 -2.11 -1.90 8.57
C VAL A 182 -0.89 -2.07 7.69
N MET A 183 -1.08 -2.56 6.49
CA MET A 183 -0.02 -2.79 5.50
C MET A 183 -0.30 -1.96 4.25
N HIS A 184 0.73 -1.26 3.77
CA HIS A 184 0.75 -0.64 2.45
C HIS A 184 1.69 -1.45 1.56
N ILE A 185 1.17 -1.95 0.46
CA ILE A 185 1.87 -2.90 -0.41
C ILE A 185 1.97 -2.31 -1.81
N ALA A 186 3.19 -2.29 -2.34
CA ALA A 186 3.46 -1.93 -3.72
C ALA A 186 3.47 -3.24 -4.55
N PRO A 187 2.36 -3.60 -5.22
CA PRO A 187 2.18 -4.94 -5.80
C PRO A 187 3.23 -5.30 -6.86
N HIS A 188 3.80 -4.31 -7.53
CA HIS A 188 4.83 -4.53 -8.56
C HIS A 188 6.26 -4.65 -8.02
N HIS A 189 6.45 -4.46 -6.71
CA HIS A 189 7.76 -4.29 -6.09
C HIS A 189 7.94 -5.04 -4.78
N TYR A 190 6.89 -5.68 -4.25
CA TYR A 190 7.00 -6.37 -2.97
C TYR A 190 7.80 -7.66 -3.10
N ASP A 191 8.65 -7.88 -2.11
CA ASP A 191 9.31 -9.16 -1.89
C ASP A 191 8.43 -10.02 -0.97
N GLU A 192 8.18 -11.28 -1.31
CA GLU A 192 7.33 -12.16 -0.51
C GLU A 192 7.89 -12.42 0.89
N ASP A 193 9.21 -12.51 1.04
CA ASP A 193 9.84 -12.71 2.33
C ASP A 193 9.80 -11.42 3.15
N MET A 194 9.87 -10.24 2.51
CA MET A 194 9.56 -8.97 3.18
C MET A 194 8.12 -8.91 3.68
N LEU A 195 7.14 -9.39 2.89
CA LEU A 195 5.74 -9.44 3.32
C LEU A 195 5.56 -10.35 4.54
N LYS A 196 6.14 -11.54 4.52
CA LYS A 196 6.12 -12.47 5.67
C LYS A 196 6.85 -11.87 6.87
N TYR A 197 8.02 -11.28 6.66
CA TYR A 197 8.79 -10.62 7.70
C TYR A 197 7.99 -9.50 8.38
N ALA A 198 7.46 -8.55 7.60
CA ALA A 198 6.65 -7.45 8.10
C ALA A 198 5.39 -7.95 8.82
N THR A 199 4.76 -9.03 8.32
CA THR A 199 3.61 -9.65 9.00
C THR A 199 3.99 -10.19 10.38
N ALA A 200 5.10 -10.93 10.49
CA ALA A 200 5.55 -11.46 11.78
C ALA A 200 6.01 -10.34 12.75
N HIS A 201 6.70 -9.32 12.22
CA HIS A 201 7.14 -8.14 12.98
C HIS A 201 5.98 -7.39 13.60
N GLU A 202 4.98 -7.04 12.80
CA GLU A 202 3.82 -6.31 13.31
C GLU A 202 2.91 -7.19 14.18
N TYR A 203 2.84 -8.50 13.91
CA TYR A 203 2.16 -9.43 14.80
C TYR A 203 2.78 -9.40 16.20
N HIS A 204 4.11 -9.43 16.29
CA HIS A 204 4.80 -9.29 17.58
C HIS A 204 4.41 -7.98 18.27
N HIS A 205 4.41 -6.85 17.56
CA HIS A 205 4.03 -5.55 18.14
C HIS A 205 2.61 -5.54 18.71
N ILE A 206 1.63 -6.16 18.05
CA ILE A 206 0.26 -6.16 18.57
C ILE A 206 0.10 -7.09 19.78
N VAL A 207 0.75 -8.26 19.79
CA VAL A 207 0.67 -9.19 20.94
C VAL A 207 1.45 -8.67 22.14
N HIS A 208 2.61 -8.08 21.88
CA HIS A 208 3.49 -7.52 22.90
C HIS A 208 3.49 -5.99 22.84
N PHE A 209 2.30 -5.39 22.74
CA PHE A 209 2.20 -3.94 22.71
C PHE A 209 2.57 -3.38 24.09
N GLU A 210 3.82 -2.94 24.24
CA GLU A 210 4.27 -2.28 25.46
C GLU A 210 3.54 -0.93 25.57
N LYS A 211 2.52 -0.89 26.44
CA LYS A 211 1.74 0.31 26.79
C LYS A 211 2.58 1.22 27.70
N ASN A 212 3.67 1.75 27.17
CA ASN A 212 4.36 2.88 27.77
C ASN A 212 3.93 4.14 27.02
N GLU A 213 3.08 4.96 27.63
CA GLU A 213 2.70 6.28 27.08
C GLU A 213 3.90 7.25 27.01
N ASN A 214 4.99 6.93 27.72
CA ASN A 214 6.28 7.62 27.68
C ASN A 214 7.38 6.65 27.20
N ARG A 215 7.28 6.11 25.97
CA ARG A 215 8.42 5.41 25.36
C ARG A 215 9.55 6.41 25.15
N ASP A 216 10.67 6.17 25.81
CA ASP A 216 11.92 6.85 25.45
C ASP A 216 12.60 6.11 24.28
N LEU A 217 13.76 6.61 23.85
CA LEU A 217 14.52 6.01 22.75
C LEU A 217 14.95 4.56 23.06
N PHE A 218 15.21 4.23 24.33
CA PHE A 218 15.63 2.89 24.72
C PHE A 218 14.46 1.91 24.63
N ASP A 219 13.29 2.28 25.14
CA ASP A 219 12.07 1.50 25.02
C ASP A 219 11.72 1.25 23.54
N TYR A 220 11.86 2.27 22.70
CA TYR A 220 11.62 2.15 21.26
C TYR A 220 12.58 1.15 20.58
N VAL A 221 13.89 1.32 20.77
CA VAL A 221 14.90 0.42 20.18
C VAL A 221 14.74 -1.01 20.67
N LEU A 222 14.39 -1.20 21.95
CA LEU A 222 14.14 -2.52 22.50
C LEU A 222 12.89 -3.16 21.91
N SER A 223 11.81 -2.39 21.76
CA SER A 223 10.54 -2.87 21.18
C SER A 223 10.73 -3.31 19.73
N GLU A 224 11.38 -2.50 18.88
CA GLU A 224 11.66 -2.88 17.49
C GLU A 224 12.62 -4.06 17.41
N GLY A 225 13.71 -4.07 18.19
CA GLY A 225 14.66 -5.18 18.17
C GLY A 225 14.07 -6.53 18.61
N LYS A 226 13.08 -6.53 19.52
CA LYS A 226 12.32 -7.75 19.87
C LYS A 226 11.45 -8.22 18.71
N ALA A 227 10.77 -7.31 18.02
CA ALA A 227 9.95 -7.62 16.86
C ALA A 227 10.81 -8.14 15.70
N ASP A 228 11.96 -7.52 15.42
CA ASP A 228 12.94 -7.98 14.43
C ASP A 228 13.43 -9.39 14.78
N SER A 229 13.79 -9.62 16.05
CA SER A 229 14.24 -10.93 16.51
C SER A 229 13.15 -11.99 16.37
N PHE A 230 11.89 -11.65 16.63
CA PHE A 230 10.77 -12.57 16.45
C PHE A 230 10.55 -12.89 14.96
N ALA A 231 10.54 -11.88 14.10
CA ALA A 231 10.40 -12.06 12.65
C ALA A 231 11.55 -12.91 12.07
N ASN A 232 12.78 -12.71 12.54
CA ASN A 232 13.95 -13.52 12.16
C ASN A 232 13.86 -14.99 12.61
N ILE A 233 13.12 -15.32 13.67
CA ILE A 233 12.85 -16.72 14.02
C ILE A 233 11.95 -17.37 12.98
N MET A 234 10.98 -16.61 12.45
CA MET A 234 10.05 -17.10 11.43
C MET A 234 10.73 -17.20 10.06
N ILE A 235 11.56 -16.22 9.73
CA ILE A 235 12.18 -16.03 8.41
C ILE A 235 13.72 -15.95 8.54
N PRO A 236 14.42 -17.03 8.97
CA PRO A 236 15.82 -17.02 9.45
C PRO A 236 16.91 -16.70 8.41
N HIS A 237 16.54 -16.42 7.16
CA HIS A 237 17.48 -16.13 6.07
C HIS A 237 17.14 -14.84 5.31
N PHE A 238 16.15 -14.10 5.78
CA PHE A 238 15.79 -12.81 5.21
C PHE A 238 16.48 -11.69 6.00
N GLU A 239 17.20 -10.83 5.29
CA GLU A 239 17.76 -9.61 5.86
C GLU A 239 16.86 -8.45 5.44
N ALA A 240 16.05 -7.95 6.38
CA ALA A 240 15.22 -6.78 6.15
C ALA A 240 16.10 -5.56 5.81
N PRO A 241 15.68 -4.70 4.86
CA PRO A 241 16.44 -3.53 4.43
C PRO A 241 16.80 -2.51 5.51
#